data_AF-A0A2P7YWT2-F1
#
_entry.id   AF-A0A2P7YWT2-F1
#
_cell.length_a   1.000
_cell.length_b   1.000
_cell.length_c   1.000
_cell.angle_alpha   90.00
_cell.angle_beta   90.00
_cell.angle_gamma   90.00
#
_symmetry.space_group_name_H-M   'P 1'
#
loop_
_entity.id
_entity.type
_entity.pdbx_description
1 polymer ?
#
loop_
_entity_poly.entity_id
_entity_poly.type
_entity_poly.pdbx_seq_one_letter_code
_entity_poly.pdbx_strand_id
1 'polypeptide(L)'
;MEYLTHLNKDDPEVATRPKYPDLTWTDPVTFWDFHVYYDEATSEEAHALKNKILVDFPQEAAEGSIIVKQLKVEKAIGPHYDLFWEVDVARVDVFGKVLSWFVQHHGSLSVL
;
A
#
# COMPACT_ATOMS: atom_id res chain seq x y z
N MET A 1 -6.47 0.65 12.45
CA MET A 1 -6.33 -0.23 11.29
C MET A 1 -6.03 -1.67 11.72
N GLU A 2 -6.49 -2.64 10.95
CA GLU A 2 -6.01 -4.01 10.91
C GLU A 2 -4.90 -4.10 9.85
N TYR A 3 -3.82 -4.81 10.16
CA TYR A 3 -2.66 -4.97 9.28
C TYR A 3 -2.75 -6.33 8.61
N LEU A 4 -2.71 -6.36 7.28
CA LEU A 4 -2.79 -7.57 6.48
C LEU A 4 -1.39 -8.10 6.09
N THR A 5 -0.40 -7.21 6.11
CA THR A 5 1.02 -7.56 5.98
C THR A 5 1.82 -6.92 7.12
N HIS A 6 3.02 -7.44 7.36
CA HIS A 6 3.82 -7.06 8.52
C HIS A 6 5.30 -6.93 8.15
N LEU A 7 6.01 -6.11 8.92
CA LEU A 7 7.47 -6.07 8.87
C LEU A 7 8.06 -7.44 9.20
N ASN A 8 9.11 -7.81 8.48
CA ASN A 8 9.96 -8.91 8.89
C ASN A 8 10.59 -8.57 10.26
N LYS A 9 10.24 -9.33 11.30
CA LYS A 9 10.71 -9.07 12.67
C LYS A 9 12.18 -9.40 12.86
N ASP A 10 12.70 -10.33 12.07
CA ASP A 10 14.08 -10.80 12.19
C ASP A 10 15.04 -9.90 11.42
N ASP A 11 14.56 -9.25 10.34
CA ASP A 11 15.32 -8.28 9.55
C ASP A 11 14.41 -7.14 9.02
N PRO A 12 14.08 -6.15 9.86
CA PRO A 12 13.16 -5.07 9.49
C PRO A 12 13.74 -4.13 8.44
N GLU A 13 15.06 -4.11 8.25
CA GLU A 13 15.70 -3.24 7.25
C GLU A 13 15.40 -3.68 5.81
N VAL A 14 14.99 -4.93 5.58
CA VAL A 14 14.58 -5.40 4.24
C VAL A 14 13.41 -4.56 3.68
N ALA A 15 12.55 -4.05 4.56
CA ALA A 15 11.41 -3.22 4.19
C ALA A 15 11.80 -1.83 3.64
N THR A 16 13.02 -1.35 3.93
CA THR A 16 13.46 0.01 3.58
C THR A 16 14.71 0.04 2.70
N ARG A 17 15.54 -1.02 2.74
CA ARG A 17 16.78 -1.12 1.98
C ARG A 17 16.49 -1.31 0.48
N PRO A 18 16.83 -0.34 -0.40
CA PRO A 18 16.57 -0.46 -1.82
C PRO A 18 17.35 -1.61 -2.45
N LYS A 19 16.75 -2.28 -3.43
CA LYS A 19 17.46 -3.31 -4.22
C LYS A 19 18.60 -2.71 -5.05
N TYR A 20 18.45 -1.46 -5.45
CA TYR A 20 19.43 -0.69 -6.22
C TYR A 20 19.97 0.43 -5.31
N PRO A 21 21.21 0.34 -4.80
CA PRO A 21 21.72 1.28 -3.79
C PRO A 21 21.74 2.75 -4.22
N ASP A 22 21.89 3.00 -5.53
CA ASP A 22 21.89 4.36 -6.10
C ASP A 22 20.48 4.92 -6.30
N LEU A 23 19.44 4.09 -6.17
CA LEU A 23 18.06 4.54 -6.22
C LEU A 23 17.64 4.99 -4.82
N THR A 24 17.39 6.29 -4.69
CA THR A 24 16.98 6.92 -3.44
C THR A 24 15.73 7.76 -3.65
N TRP A 25 15.05 8.09 -2.56
CA TRP A 25 13.98 9.07 -2.59
C TRP A 25 14.51 10.47 -2.95
N THR A 26 13.67 11.27 -3.58
CA THR A 26 13.95 12.70 -3.75
C THR A 26 13.68 13.41 -2.43
N ASP A 27 14.64 14.19 -1.93
CA ASP A 27 14.47 14.98 -0.70
C ASP A 27 13.27 15.94 -0.83
N PRO A 28 12.39 16.06 0.20
CA PRO A 28 12.49 15.50 1.57
C PRO A 28 11.70 14.19 1.78
N VAL A 29 11.34 13.48 0.71
CA VAL A 29 10.48 12.29 0.78
C VAL A 29 11.23 11.12 1.40
N THR A 30 10.56 10.36 2.28
CA THR A 30 11.14 9.19 2.95
C THR A 30 10.30 7.92 2.80
N PHE A 31 9.01 8.04 2.53
CA PHE A 31 8.08 6.95 2.24
C PHE A 31 6.82 7.53 1.58
N TRP A 32 5.97 6.64 1.06
CA TRP A 32 4.64 6.97 0.56
C TRP A 32 3.60 6.06 1.21
N ASP A 33 2.39 6.55 1.33
CA ASP A 33 1.19 5.75 1.51
C ASP A 33 0.28 5.97 0.30
N PHE A 34 -0.51 4.94 -0.02
CA PHE A 34 -1.59 5.04 -1.01
C PHE A 34 -2.89 4.73 -0.31
N HIS A 35 -3.90 5.59 -0.46
CA HIS A 35 -5.22 5.41 0.12
C HIS A 35 -6.23 5.13 -0.99
N VAL A 36 -6.80 3.93 -0.96
CA VAL A 36 -7.85 3.54 -1.90
C VAL A 36 -9.20 3.80 -1.27
N TYR A 37 -9.87 4.85 -1.75
CA TYR A 37 -11.18 5.26 -1.26
C TYR A 37 -12.29 4.46 -1.92
N TYR A 38 -13.31 4.15 -1.14
CA TYR A 38 -14.50 3.44 -1.61
C TYR A 38 -15.72 3.80 -0.77
N ASP A 39 -16.88 3.50 -1.34
CA ASP A 39 -18.20 3.63 -0.71
C ASP A 39 -18.96 2.29 -0.82
N GLU A 40 -20.26 2.29 -0.48
CA GLU A 40 -21.09 1.08 -0.60
C GLU A 40 -21.13 0.52 -2.03
N ALA A 41 -21.16 1.39 -3.05
CA ALA A 41 -21.26 0.98 -4.45
C ALA A 41 -19.95 0.37 -4.97
N THR A 42 -18.81 0.79 -4.43
CA THR A 42 -17.47 0.39 -4.90
C THR A 42 -16.74 -0.57 -3.94
N SER A 43 -17.37 -0.95 -2.82
CA SER A 43 -16.78 -1.81 -1.78
C SER A 43 -16.28 -3.15 -2.32
N GLU A 44 -17.03 -3.81 -3.19
CA GLU A 44 -16.60 -5.08 -3.80
C GLU A 44 -15.35 -4.91 -4.67
N GLU A 45 -15.28 -3.85 -5.48
CA GLU A 45 -14.12 -3.53 -6.32
C GLU A 45 -12.90 -3.21 -5.45
N ALA A 46 -13.08 -2.41 -4.39
CA ALA A 46 -12.01 -2.06 -3.46
C ALA A 46 -11.44 -3.27 -2.73
N HIS A 47 -12.31 -4.18 -2.29
CA HIS A 47 -11.89 -5.43 -1.66
C HIS A 47 -11.23 -6.40 -2.64
N ALA A 48 -11.71 -6.46 -3.88
CA ALA A 48 -11.04 -7.23 -4.93
C ALA A 48 -9.64 -6.69 -5.23
N LEU A 49 -9.48 -5.36 -5.32
CA LEU A 49 -8.20 -4.71 -5.55
C LEU A 49 -7.21 -4.95 -4.40
N LYS A 50 -7.69 -4.83 -3.15
CA LYS A 50 -6.91 -5.13 -1.94
C LYS A 50 -6.42 -6.58 -1.92
N ASN A 51 -7.26 -7.55 -2.30
CA ASN A 51 -6.84 -8.94 -2.41
C ASN A 51 -5.84 -9.14 -3.55
N LYS A 52 -6.03 -8.44 -4.67
CA LYS A 52 -5.15 -8.52 -5.83
C LYS A 52 -3.73 -8.02 -5.52
N ILE A 53 -3.57 -6.91 -4.79
CA ILE A 53 -2.22 -6.43 -4.43
C ILE A 53 -1.48 -7.44 -3.53
N LEU A 54 -2.18 -8.15 -2.64
CA LEU A 54 -1.57 -9.21 -1.82
C LEU A 54 -1.12 -10.43 -2.65
N VAL A 55 -1.83 -10.74 -3.74
CA VAL A 55 -1.49 -11.85 -4.65
C VAL A 55 -0.38 -11.48 -5.62
N ASP A 56 -0.38 -10.24 -6.12
CA ASP A 56 0.57 -9.78 -7.14
C ASP A 56 1.94 -9.40 -6.54
N PHE A 57 1.98 -9.06 -5.23
CA PHE A 57 3.20 -8.65 -4.51
C PHE A 57 3.52 -9.56 -3.30
N PRO A 58 3.60 -10.90 -3.49
CA PRO A 58 3.75 -11.82 -2.36
C PRO A 58 5.11 -11.66 -1.67
N GLN A 59 6.16 -11.33 -2.42
CA GLN A 59 7.50 -11.09 -1.88
C GLN A 59 7.52 -9.80 -1.07
N GLU A 60 7.04 -8.70 -1.64
CA GLU A 60 7.04 -7.40 -0.97
C GLU A 60 6.17 -7.42 0.30
N ALA A 61 5.06 -8.17 0.29
CA ALA A 61 4.20 -8.40 1.44
C ALA A 61 4.90 -9.21 2.55
N ALA A 62 5.63 -10.27 2.18
CA ALA A 62 6.39 -11.09 3.14
C ALA A 62 7.59 -10.35 3.73
N GLU A 63 8.25 -9.50 2.95
CA GLU A 63 9.36 -8.66 3.38
C GLU A 63 8.90 -7.46 4.23
N GLY A 64 7.62 -7.09 4.15
CA GLY A 64 7.08 -5.89 4.76
C GLY A 64 7.45 -4.60 4.02
N SER A 65 7.91 -4.70 2.78
CA SER A 65 8.17 -3.54 1.90
C SER A 65 6.89 -2.95 1.30
N ILE A 66 5.77 -3.67 1.39
CA ILE A 66 4.42 -3.11 1.39
C ILE A 66 3.71 -3.45 2.71
N ILE A 67 3.09 -2.45 3.35
CA ILE A 67 2.26 -2.65 4.54
C ILE A 67 0.81 -2.33 4.21
N VAL A 68 0.02 -3.37 3.93
CA VAL A 68 -1.40 -3.23 3.60
C VAL A 68 -2.23 -3.20 4.88
N LYS A 69 -3.10 -2.21 5.01
CA LYS A 69 -3.94 -2.00 6.19
C LYS A 69 -5.38 -1.69 5.80
N GLN A 70 -6.31 -2.09 6.64
CA GLN A 70 -7.74 -1.82 6.48
C GLN A 70 -8.36 -1.26 7.76
N LEU A 71 -9.51 -0.61 7.64
CA LEU A 71 -10.27 -0.12 8.78
C LEU A 71 -10.80 -1.29 9.63
N LYS A 72 -10.72 -1.17 10.96
CA LYS A 72 -11.34 -2.15 11.89
C LYS A 72 -12.86 -1.99 11.98
N VAL A 73 -13.34 -0.80 11.65
CA VAL A 73 -14.74 -0.40 11.67
C VAL A 73 -14.92 0.47 10.44
N GLU A 74 -15.90 0.15 9.59
CA GLU A 74 -16.20 0.88 8.36
C GLU A 74 -16.77 2.27 8.67
N LYS A 75 -15.87 3.21 8.91
CA LYS A 75 -16.16 4.64 9.03
C LYS A 75 -14.93 5.45 8.63
N ALA A 76 -15.17 6.62 8.07
CA ALA A 76 -14.12 7.62 7.84
C ALA A 76 -13.41 7.97 9.17
N ILE A 77 -12.08 8.09 9.11
CA ILE A 77 -11.21 8.43 10.25
C ILE A 77 -10.06 9.33 9.81
N GLY A 78 -9.52 10.14 10.73
CA GLY A 78 -8.36 10.98 10.43
C GLY A 78 -8.66 12.06 9.38
N PRO A 79 -7.76 12.31 8.41
CA PRO A 79 -7.98 13.27 7.33
C PRO A 79 -8.83 12.72 6.16
N HIS A 80 -9.22 11.45 6.24
CA HIS A 80 -9.91 10.74 5.16
C HIS A 80 -11.41 11.04 5.21
N TYR A 81 -11.97 11.40 4.06
CA TYR A 81 -13.38 11.80 3.93
C TYR A 81 -14.33 10.62 3.70
N ASP A 82 -13.82 9.44 3.35
CA ASP A 82 -14.59 8.22 3.06
C ASP A 82 -13.95 6.97 3.68
N LEU A 83 -14.54 5.79 3.45
CA LEU A 83 -13.91 4.51 3.73
C LEU A 83 -12.68 4.33 2.85
N PHE A 84 -11.67 3.67 3.40
CA PHE A 84 -10.45 3.38 2.67
C PHE A 84 -9.74 2.16 3.24
N TRP A 85 -8.88 1.59 2.40
CA TRP A 85 -7.74 0.79 2.84
C TRP A 85 -6.47 1.45 2.31
N GLU A 86 -5.34 1.18 2.96
CA GLU A 86 -4.07 1.83 2.61
C GLU A 86 -2.96 0.81 2.39
N VAL A 87 -1.95 1.22 1.64
CA VAL A 87 -0.68 0.51 1.53
C VAL A 87 0.48 1.48 1.74
N ASP A 88 1.31 1.22 2.76
CA ASP A 88 2.55 1.97 2.96
C ASP A 88 3.67 1.34 2.12
N VAL A 89 4.51 2.20 1.55
CA VAL A 89 5.69 1.81 0.77
C VAL A 89 6.91 2.61 1.23
N ALA A 90 7.84 1.94 1.91
CA ALA A 90 9.05 2.56 2.45
C ALA A 90 10.30 2.32 1.58
N ARG A 91 10.19 1.48 0.54
CA ARG A 91 11.29 1.15 -0.38
C ARG A 91 11.05 1.77 -1.77
N VAL A 92 11.98 2.60 -2.22
CA VAL A 92 11.84 3.39 -3.46
C VAL A 92 11.65 2.55 -4.73
N ASP A 93 12.33 1.40 -4.85
CA ASP A 93 12.11 0.50 -6.00
C ASP A 93 10.73 -0.15 -5.97
N VAL A 94 10.14 -0.36 -4.78
CA VAL A 94 8.78 -0.90 -4.64
C VAL A 94 7.75 0.15 -4.97
N PHE A 95 7.99 1.42 -4.63
CA PHE A 95 7.08 2.51 -4.98
C PHE A 95 6.88 2.62 -6.49
N GLY A 96 7.96 2.54 -7.27
CA GLY A 96 7.85 2.56 -8.74
C GLY A 96 6.95 1.43 -9.27
N LYS A 97 7.03 0.24 -8.67
CA LYS A 97 6.17 -0.90 -9.03
C LYS A 97 4.72 -0.67 -8.60
N VAL A 98 4.49 -0.29 -7.34
CA VAL A 98 3.14 -0.10 -6.76
C VAL A 98 2.40 1.03 -7.47
N LEU A 99 3.05 2.16 -7.71
CA LEU A 99 2.48 3.27 -8.48
C LEU A 99 2.07 2.81 -9.89
N SER A 100 2.97 2.13 -10.60
CA SER A 100 2.70 1.64 -11.96
C SER A 100 1.59 0.57 -11.99
N TRP A 101 1.47 -0.20 -10.92
CA TRP A 101 0.41 -1.18 -10.75
C TRP A 101 -0.93 -0.51 -10.49
N PHE A 102 -1.00 0.50 -9.63
CA PHE A 102 -2.23 1.26 -9.41
C PHE A 102 -2.73 1.90 -10.70
N VAL A 103 -1.85 2.54 -11.49
CA VAL A 103 -2.21 3.12 -12.80
C VAL A 103 -2.92 2.13 -13.73
N GLN A 104 -2.65 0.82 -13.63
CA GLN A 104 -3.24 -0.21 -14.48
C GLN A 104 -4.43 -0.93 -13.86
N HIS A 105 -4.57 -0.89 -12.53
CA HIS A 105 -5.49 -1.76 -11.80
C HIS A 105 -6.48 -1.03 -10.91
N HIS A 106 -6.34 0.28 -10.68
CA HIS A 106 -7.22 1.02 -9.78
C HIS A 106 -8.68 1.09 -10.24
N GLY A 107 -8.95 0.80 -11.52
CA GLY A 107 -10.31 0.69 -12.05
C GLY A 107 -11.07 2.01 -11.89
N SER A 108 -12.23 1.95 -11.22
CA SER A 108 -13.04 3.14 -10.93
C SER A 108 -12.67 3.85 -9.62
N LEU A 109 -11.79 3.22 -8.81
CA LEU A 109 -11.46 3.69 -7.47
C LEU A 109 -10.56 4.92 -7.51
N SER A 110 -10.79 5.82 -6.55
CA SER A 110 -9.89 6.95 -6.31
C SER A 110 -8.74 6.51 -5.42
N VAL A 111 -7.51 6.75 -5.87
CA VAL A 111 -6.28 6.48 -5.11
C VAL A 111 -5.60 7.81 -4.85
N LEU A 112 -5.42 8.14 -3.57
CA LEU A 112 -4.57 9.25 -3.11
C LEU A 112 -3.17 8.74 -2.81
#